data_AF-A0A2S8PNE2-F1
#
_entry.id   AF-A0A2S8PNE2-F1
#
_cell.length_a   1.000
_cell.length_b   1.000
_cell.length_c   1.000
_cell.angle_alpha   90.00
_cell.angle_beta   90.00
_cell.angle_gamma   90.00
#
_symmetry.space_group_name_H-M   'P 1'
#
loop_
_entity.id
_entity.type
_entity.pdbx_description
1 polymer ?
#
loop_
_entity_poly.entity_id
_entity_poly.type
_entity_poly.pdbx_seq_one_letter_code
_entity_poly.pdbx_strand_id
1 'polypeptide(L)'
;MFVQVNTDGSNYEASTSYHRLVAELFVLSSVWCSSNGIEFTPEYMKRLEKMHEFMLDLMKQDGQTPVVGDADDGRVMIASGYGRWAPADCRHMLAVAGELFDRDDFRAAGRLHREEAMWIAGLPTLRPYAAPERAPSSRPCAAYPDGGYYVLRSSSAYCLVRCGELSFRGHGAHSHNDQLSFELQVSGQDIFVDPGAYIYSADYRLRNLFRSTGMHNTVQVGGHEQNDFDEHELFLMREQTFARCDAFREGFFAGSHSGYAGKCGVIHRRVFDFHEGELTLSDRLDPVSPEAEEIREFTASFMLVPGAAAAQTDDIVLIRQAGVTIHMGFEGASAIQLEDSWVSERYGVRRASRLIRVRSSHPEGLSTRIRWK
;
A
#
# COMPACT_ATOMS: atom_id res chain seq x y z
N MET A 1 -12.07 -18.83 6.64
CA MET A 1 -10.96 -18.02 7.18
C MET A 1 -9.58 -18.56 6.77
N PHE A 2 -9.09 -19.70 7.27
CA PHE A 2 -7.68 -20.12 7.10
C PHE A 2 -7.20 -20.35 5.65
N VAL A 3 -8.12 -20.47 4.69
CA VAL A 3 -7.80 -20.55 3.25
C VAL A 3 -7.46 -19.17 2.66
N GLN A 4 -8.11 -18.12 3.16
CA GLN A 4 -8.10 -16.75 2.62
C GLN A 4 -7.20 -15.80 3.41
N VAL A 5 -6.87 -16.13 4.67
CA VAL A 5 -6.07 -15.28 5.55
C VAL A 5 -4.75 -15.98 5.82
N ASN A 6 -3.64 -15.31 5.56
CA ASN A 6 -2.28 -15.78 5.77
C ASN A 6 -1.89 -15.83 7.25
N THR A 7 -0.80 -16.53 7.56
CA THR A 7 -0.33 -16.75 8.94
C THR A 7 0.06 -15.48 9.68
N ASP A 8 0.53 -14.48 8.94
CA ASP A 8 0.81 -13.13 9.42
C ASP A 8 -0.45 -12.26 9.62
N GLY A 9 -1.64 -12.71 9.21
CA GLY A 9 -2.90 -11.99 9.34
C GLY A 9 -3.33 -11.25 8.08
N SER A 10 -2.46 -11.08 7.09
CA SER A 10 -2.83 -10.48 5.80
C SER A 10 -3.85 -11.35 5.04
N ASN A 11 -4.64 -10.74 4.16
CA ASN A 11 -5.60 -11.46 3.32
C ASN A 11 -4.95 -11.76 1.95
N TYR A 12 -5.20 -12.96 1.42
CA TYR A 12 -4.62 -13.47 0.16
C TYR A 12 -5.06 -12.75 -1.12
N GLU A 13 -6.02 -11.82 -1.04
CA GLU A 13 -6.46 -10.99 -2.16
C GLU A 13 -5.48 -9.83 -2.41
N ALA A 14 -4.43 -9.70 -1.57
CA ALA A 14 -3.37 -8.72 -1.71
C ALA A 14 -3.87 -7.28 -1.98
N SER A 15 -5.04 -6.95 -1.41
CA SER A 15 -5.65 -5.62 -1.45
C SER A 15 -6.01 -5.17 -0.04
N THR A 16 -5.69 -3.91 0.27
CA THR A 16 -6.01 -3.33 1.58
C THR A 16 -7.51 -3.10 1.76
N SER A 17 -8.24 -2.80 0.68
CA SER A 17 -9.71 -2.65 0.73
C SER A 17 -10.40 -4.01 0.92
N TYR A 18 -9.98 -5.04 0.20
CA TYR A 18 -10.55 -6.38 0.36
C TYR A 18 -10.18 -7.00 1.71
N HIS A 19 -8.96 -6.77 2.22
CA HIS A 19 -8.61 -7.11 3.59
C HIS A 19 -9.61 -6.51 4.59
N ARG A 20 -9.90 -5.20 4.47
CA ARG A 20 -10.86 -4.51 5.34
C ARG A 20 -12.26 -5.13 5.26
N LEU A 21 -12.77 -5.38 4.05
CA LEU A 21 -14.08 -6.00 3.85
C LEU A 21 -14.16 -7.41 4.46
N VAL A 22 -13.14 -8.24 4.24
CA VAL A 22 -13.10 -9.62 4.76
C VAL A 22 -12.92 -9.63 6.28
N ALA A 23 -12.11 -8.73 6.83
CA ALA A 23 -11.99 -8.54 8.28
C ALA A 23 -13.34 -8.14 8.90
N GLU A 24 -14.10 -7.25 8.24
CA GLU A 24 -15.44 -6.83 8.65
C GLU A 24 -16.41 -8.01 8.70
N LEU A 25 -16.46 -8.84 7.65
CA LEU A 25 -17.28 -10.06 7.64
C LEU A 25 -16.97 -10.96 8.84
N PHE A 26 -15.69 -11.17 9.15
CA PHE A 26 -15.29 -12.06 10.24
C PHE A 26 -15.51 -11.46 11.63
N VAL A 27 -15.22 -10.18 11.86
CA VAL A 27 -15.41 -9.57 13.19
C VAL A 27 -16.88 -9.48 13.56
N LEU A 28 -17.74 -9.06 12.61
CA LEU A 28 -19.18 -8.93 12.86
C LEU A 28 -19.79 -10.28 13.17
N SER A 29 -19.45 -11.30 12.37
CA SER A 29 -19.89 -12.67 12.60
C SER A 29 -19.44 -13.18 13.98
N SER A 30 -18.20 -12.88 14.38
CA SER A 30 -17.65 -13.31 15.68
C SER A 30 -18.39 -12.67 16.85
N VAL A 31 -18.64 -11.36 16.78
CA VAL A 31 -19.38 -10.63 17.81
C VAL A 31 -20.81 -11.15 17.94
N TRP A 32 -21.51 -11.34 16.82
CA TRP A 32 -22.90 -11.82 16.85
C TRP A 32 -23.02 -13.28 17.29
N CYS A 33 -22.12 -14.16 16.84
CA CYS A 33 -22.08 -15.54 17.31
C CYS A 33 -21.82 -15.59 18.83
N SER A 34 -20.83 -14.85 19.32
CA SER A 34 -20.50 -14.79 20.75
C SER A 34 -21.69 -14.26 21.58
N SER A 35 -22.39 -13.24 21.09
CA SER A 35 -23.59 -12.69 21.74
C SER A 35 -24.76 -13.70 21.82
N ASN A 36 -24.71 -14.78 21.04
CA ASN A 36 -25.68 -15.87 21.04
C ASN A 36 -25.11 -17.18 21.61
N GLY A 37 -23.98 -17.13 22.32
CA GLY A 37 -23.36 -18.31 22.93
C GLY A 37 -22.74 -19.29 21.92
N ILE A 38 -22.43 -18.84 20.71
CA ILE A 38 -21.74 -19.62 19.68
C ILE A 38 -20.28 -19.16 19.63
N GLU A 39 -19.37 -20.05 19.99
CA GLU A 39 -17.94 -19.75 20.05
C GLU A 39 -17.20 -20.29 18.81
N PHE A 40 -16.24 -19.51 18.32
CA PHE A 40 -15.27 -19.96 17.32
C PHE A 40 -14.03 -20.55 18.01
N THR A 41 -13.25 -21.34 17.28
CA THR A 41 -12.04 -21.96 17.86
C THR A 41 -10.99 -20.89 18.23
N PRO A 42 -10.12 -21.16 19.23
CA PRO A 42 -9.04 -20.23 19.59
C PRO A 42 -8.12 -19.85 18.42
N GLU A 43 -7.86 -20.78 17.51
CA GLU A 43 -7.03 -20.53 16.32
C GLU A 43 -7.70 -19.55 15.35
N TYR A 44 -9.02 -19.63 15.21
CA TYR A 44 -9.79 -18.70 14.40
C TYR A 44 -9.72 -17.30 15.02
N MET A 45 -10.00 -17.19 16.33
CA MET A 45 -9.97 -15.90 17.03
C MET A 45 -8.58 -15.26 16.98
N LYS A 46 -7.51 -16.06 17.15
CA LYS A 46 -6.13 -15.59 17.01
C LYS A 46 -5.81 -15.11 15.58
N ARG A 47 -6.32 -15.78 14.55
CA ARG A 47 -6.14 -15.34 13.16
C ARG A 47 -6.90 -14.04 12.88
N LEU A 48 -8.12 -13.91 13.41
CA LEU A 48 -8.92 -12.70 13.30
C LEU A 48 -8.26 -11.51 14.01
N GLU A 49 -7.69 -11.72 15.20
CA GLU A 49 -6.95 -10.69 15.91
C GLU A 49 -5.77 -10.17 15.07
N LYS A 50 -4.99 -11.09 14.48
CA LYS A 50 -3.88 -10.73 13.58
C LYS A 50 -4.32 -9.92 12.35
N MET A 51 -5.52 -10.12 11.82
CA MET A 51 -6.04 -9.26 10.75
C MET A 51 -6.19 -7.80 11.23
N HIS A 52 -6.59 -7.61 12.48
CA HIS A 52 -6.72 -6.27 13.07
C HIS A 52 -5.36 -5.69 13.47
N GLU A 53 -4.41 -6.51 13.89
CA GLU A 53 -3.00 -6.10 14.05
C GLU A 53 -2.43 -5.59 12.72
N PHE A 54 -2.68 -6.30 11.62
CA PHE A 54 -2.31 -5.86 10.27
C PHE A 54 -2.89 -4.48 9.93
N MET A 55 -4.19 -4.27 10.14
CA MET A 55 -4.81 -2.96 9.91
C MET A 55 -4.22 -1.86 10.82
N LEU A 56 -3.95 -2.19 12.08
CA LEU A 56 -3.32 -1.27 13.01
C LEU A 56 -1.93 -0.85 12.51
N ASP A 57 -1.09 -1.80 12.10
CA ASP A 57 0.29 -1.55 11.72
C ASP A 57 0.40 -0.84 10.36
N LEU A 58 -0.51 -1.11 9.43
CA LEU A 58 -0.58 -0.39 8.15
C LEU A 58 -1.12 1.03 8.27
N MET A 59 -1.84 1.36 9.34
CA MET A 59 -2.47 2.68 9.49
C MET A 59 -1.44 3.82 9.44
N LYS A 60 -1.75 4.83 8.64
CA LYS A 60 -0.99 6.08 8.48
C LYS A 60 -1.20 7.03 9.67
N GLN A 61 -0.43 8.11 9.74
CA GLN A 61 -0.47 9.04 10.89
C GLN A 61 -1.80 9.81 10.97
N ASP A 62 -2.44 10.06 9.83
CA ASP A 62 -3.78 10.64 9.72
C ASP A 62 -4.93 9.64 10.06
N GLY A 63 -4.57 8.37 10.24
CA GLY A 63 -5.49 7.28 10.55
C GLY A 63 -6.12 6.61 9.32
N GLN A 64 -5.71 6.99 8.11
CA GLN A 64 -6.11 6.29 6.89
C GLN A 64 -5.23 5.06 6.66
N THR A 65 -5.68 4.14 5.81
CA THR A 65 -4.90 2.98 5.33
C THR A 65 -4.35 3.30 3.94
N PRO A 66 -3.12 2.90 3.60
CA PRO A 66 -2.63 2.96 2.22
C PRO A 66 -3.52 2.14 1.28
N VAL A 67 -3.60 2.56 0.01
CA VAL A 67 -4.34 1.82 -1.02
C VAL A 67 -3.36 0.88 -1.73
N VAL A 68 -3.71 -0.40 -1.81
CA VAL A 68 -2.97 -1.39 -2.60
C VAL A 68 -3.98 -2.27 -3.31
N GLY A 69 -3.75 -2.50 -4.59
CA GLY A 69 -4.64 -3.31 -5.43
C GLY A 69 -6.04 -2.72 -5.57
N ASP A 70 -7.00 -3.60 -5.79
CA ASP A 70 -8.37 -3.18 -6.06
C ASP A 70 -9.10 -2.60 -4.85
N ALA A 71 -10.00 -1.62 -5.08
CA ALA A 71 -10.86 -1.03 -4.06
C ALA A 71 -12.26 -0.72 -4.62
N ASP A 72 -13.29 -1.30 -4.01
CA ASP A 72 -14.70 -1.21 -4.43
C ASP A 72 -15.61 -0.44 -3.45
N ASP A 73 -15.03 0.25 -2.46
CA ASP A 73 -15.73 0.90 -1.36
C ASP A 73 -16.65 -0.05 -0.55
N GLY A 74 -16.44 -1.37 -0.61
CA GLY A 74 -17.29 -2.35 0.05
C GLY A 74 -17.33 -2.18 1.57
N ARG A 75 -18.54 -2.26 2.15
CA ARG A 75 -18.83 -2.32 3.60
C ARG A 75 -19.95 -3.30 3.86
N VAL A 76 -19.81 -4.13 4.89
CA VAL A 76 -20.86 -5.08 5.29
C VAL A 76 -21.99 -4.34 6.00
N MET A 77 -21.65 -3.57 7.03
CA MET A 77 -22.60 -2.82 7.84
C MET A 77 -21.95 -1.51 8.28
N ILE A 78 -22.66 -0.40 8.07
CA ILE A 78 -22.23 0.92 8.50
C ILE A 78 -23.18 1.35 9.62
N ALA A 79 -22.80 1.06 10.86
CA ALA A 79 -23.62 1.34 12.03
C ALA A 79 -23.52 2.81 12.49
N SER A 80 -22.44 3.50 12.13
CA SER A 80 -22.26 4.93 12.39
C SER A 80 -21.73 5.66 11.15
N GLY A 81 -22.06 6.95 11.01
CA GLY A 81 -21.49 7.77 9.93
C GLY A 81 -21.91 7.39 8.51
N TYR A 82 -23.07 6.75 8.31
CA TYR A 82 -23.60 6.38 6.99
C TYR A 82 -23.55 7.57 6.01
N GLY A 83 -23.04 7.33 4.79
CA GLY A 83 -22.86 8.34 3.74
C GLY A 83 -21.71 9.34 3.98
N ARG A 84 -21.04 9.31 5.14
CA ARG A 84 -19.92 10.21 5.48
C ARG A 84 -18.62 9.48 5.82
N TRP A 85 -18.64 8.15 5.78
CA TRP A 85 -17.48 7.32 6.06
C TRP A 85 -16.42 7.47 4.95
N ALA A 86 -15.15 7.30 5.31
CA ALA A 86 -14.02 7.37 4.39
C ALA A 86 -13.58 5.95 3.97
N PRO A 87 -13.51 5.64 2.66
CA PRO A 87 -13.13 4.30 2.16
C PRO A 87 -11.83 3.71 2.71
N ALA A 88 -10.82 4.56 2.90
CA ALA A 88 -9.51 4.16 3.40
C ALA A 88 -9.41 4.10 4.93
N ASP A 89 -10.42 4.54 5.69
CA ASP A 89 -10.38 4.55 7.15
C ASP A 89 -10.85 3.21 7.73
N CYS A 90 -9.92 2.43 8.27
CA CYS A 90 -10.19 1.13 8.92
C CYS A 90 -10.46 1.25 10.43
N ARG A 91 -10.38 2.44 11.04
CA ARG A 91 -10.42 2.59 12.51
C ARG A 91 -11.76 2.18 13.13
N HIS A 92 -12.84 2.17 12.36
CA HIS A 92 -14.13 1.63 12.79
C HIS A 92 -14.03 0.13 13.16
N MET A 93 -13.23 -0.64 12.41
CA MET A 93 -12.95 -2.05 12.70
C MET A 93 -12.11 -2.21 13.96
N LEU A 94 -11.10 -1.35 14.15
CA LEU A 94 -10.26 -1.37 15.34
C LEU A 94 -11.05 -1.02 16.61
N ALA A 95 -12.08 -0.17 16.51
CA ALA A 95 -12.97 0.11 17.62
C ALA A 95 -13.74 -1.15 18.08
N VAL A 96 -14.31 -1.90 17.12
CA VAL A 96 -15.04 -3.16 17.40
C VAL A 96 -14.09 -4.23 17.93
N ALA A 97 -12.95 -4.44 17.26
CA ALA A 97 -11.97 -5.45 17.63
C ALA A 97 -11.35 -5.17 19.00
N GLY A 98 -11.18 -3.90 19.37
CA GLY A 98 -10.72 -3.51 20.68
C GLY A 98 -11.64 -3.99 21.81
N GLU A 99 -12.96 -4.00 21.59
CA GLU A 99 -13.92 -4.58 22.54
C GLU A 99 -13.92 -6.11 22.49
N LEU A 100 -13.89 -6.71 21.30
CA LEU A 100 -13.92 -8.17 21.13
C LEU A 100 -12.70 -8.88 21.76
N PHE A 101 -11.50 -8.32 21.61
CA PHE A 101 -10.24 -8.90 22.06
C PHE A 101 -9.72 -8.32 23.38
N ASP A 102 -10.47 -7.41 24.00
CA ASP A 102 -10.04 -6.61 25.17
C ASP A 102 -8.67 -5.92 24.99
N ARG A 103 -8.48 -5.22 23.86
CA ARG A 103 -7.23 -4.57 23.48
C ARG A 103 -7.28 -3.05 23.47
N ASP A 104 -6.54 -2.44 24.40
CA ASP A 104 -6.56 -0.99 24.59
C ASP A 104 -5.92 -0.20 23.45
N ASP A 105 -4.93 -0.77 22.76
CA ASP A 105 -4.30 -0.12 21.61
C ASP A 105 -5.22 -0.09 20.38
N PHE A 106 -6.01 -1.14 20.16
CA PHE A 106 -7.09 -1.16 19.17
C PHE A 106 -8.16 -0.10 19.50
N ARG A 107 -8.62 -0.06 20.76
CA ARG A 107 -9.57 0.96 21.23
C ARG A 107 -9.03 2.38 21.07
N ALA A 108 -7.75 2.60 21.39
CA ALA A 108 -7.10 3.90 21.26
C ALA A 108 -7.02 4.34 19.79
N ALA A 109 -6.71 3.43 18.87
CA ALA A 109 -6.72 3.69 17.44
C ALA A 109 -8.13 3.97 16.91
N GLY A 110 -9.12 3.18 17.35
CA GLY A 110 -10.54 3.27 17.00
C GLY A 110 -11.35 4.32 17.76
N ARG A 111 -10.75 5.11 18.65
CA ARG A 111 -11.47 5.96 19.63
C ARG A 111 -12.49 6.94 19.04
N LEU A 112 -12.28 7.38 17.79
CA LEU A 112 -13.20 8.29 17.09
C LEU A 112 -14.44 7.57 16.53
N HIS A 113 -14.41 6.24 16.48
CA HIS A 113 -15.45 5.35 15.96
C HIS A 113 -16.07 4.47 17.06
N ARG A 114 -16.03 4.93 18.33
CA ARG A 114 -16.62 4.20 19.48
C ARG A 114 -18.12 3.96 19.35
N GLU A 115 -18.84 4.81 18.61
CA GLU A 115 -20.25 4.60 18.30
C GLU A 115 -20.47 3.32 17.48
N GLU A 116 -19.60 3.04 16.51
CA GLU A 116 -19.65 1.81 15.72
C GLU A 116 -19.51 0.58 16.64
N ALA A 117 -18.51 0.60 17.53
CA ALA A 117 -18.29 -0.46 18.52
C ALA A 117 -19.50 -0.62 19.45
N MET A 118 -20.12 0.47 19.88
CA MET A 118 -21.31 0.44 20.75
C MET A 118 -22.49 -0.30 20.09
N TRP A 119 -22.76 -0.01 18.82
CA TRP A 119 -23.86 -0.63 18.10
C TRP A 119 -23.61 -2.10 17.76
N ILE A 120 -22.35 -2.47 17.52
CA ILE A 120 -21.98 -3.82 17.08
C ILE A 120 -21.70 -4.75 18.27
N ALA A 121 -20.84 -4.33 19.19
CA ALA A 121 -20.36 -5.15 20.31
C ALA A 121 -21.13 -4.92 21.62
N GLY A 122 -22.11 -4.00 21.62
CA GLY A 122 -22.83 -3.59 22.82
C GLY A 122 -22.12 -2.45 23.56
N LEU A 123 -22.70 -2.01 24.67
CA LEU A 123 -22.18 -0.87 25.44
C LEU A 123 -20.69 -1.09 25.76
N PRO A 124 -19.78 -0.23 25.24
CA PRO A 124 -18.37 -0.36 25.53
C PRO A 124 -18.20 -0.27 27.03
N THR A 125 -17.28 -1.05 27.58
CA THR A 125 -16.85 -0.82 28.96
C THR A 125 -16.39 0.63 29.03
N LEU A 126 -17.07 1.50 29.80
CA LEU A 126 -16.68 2.89 29.99
C LEU A 126 -15.38 2.94 30.81
N ARG A 127 -14.28 2.48 30.22
CA ARG A 127 -12.94 2.62 30.75
C ARG A 127 -12.49 4.04 30.38
N PRO A 128 -11.99 4.85 31.32
CA PRO A 128 -11.37 6.12 30.97
C PRO A 128 -10.14 5.83 30.12
N TYR A 129 -10.28 5.93 28.80
CA TYR A 129 -9.13 5.91 27.92
C TYR A 129 -8.34 7.18 28.21
N ALA A 130 -7.14 7.03 28.74
CA ALA A 130 -6.16 8.11 28.66
C ALA A 130 -6.01 8.42 27.17
N ALA A 131 -6.36 9.64 26.77
CA ALA A 131 -6.01 10.10 25.43
C ALA A 131 -4.48 9.97 25.35
N PRO A 132 -3.92 9.21 24.40
CA PRO A 132 -2.49 9.26 24.22
C PRO A 132 -2.17 10.71 23.87
N GLU A 133 -1.29 11.36 24.67
CA GLU A 133 -1.00 12.80 24.57
C GLU A 133 -0.52 13.22 23.17
N ARG A 134 -0.16 12.25 22.33
CA ARG A 134 -0.03 12.32 20.87
C ARG A 134 -0.47 10.98 20.26
N ALA A 135 -1.04 10.98 19.05
CA ALA A 135 -1.06 9.76 18.24
C ALA A 135 0.38 9.21 18.18
N PRO A 136 0.63 7.91 18.40
CA PRO A 136 2.00 7.43 18.59
C PRO A 136 2.79 7.66 17.31
N SER A 137 3.63 8.69 17.32
CA SER A 137 4.73 8.93 16.38
C SER A 137 5.86 7.90 16.57
N SER A 138 5.55 6.74 17.13
CA SER A 138 6.48 5.74 17.65
C SER A 138 5.99 4.30 17.39
N ARG A 139 5.04 4.09 16.47
CA ARG A 139 4.76 2.72 16.02
C ARG A 139 6.03 2.15 15.39
N PRO A 140 6.36 0.87 15.66
CA PRO A 140 7.52 0.25 15.06
C PRO A 140 7.30 0.05 13.55
N CYS A 141 8.40 -0.20 12.84
CA CYS A 141 8.33 -0.80 11.51
C CYS A 141 7.64 -2.16 11.60
N ALA A 142 6.93 -2.57 10.54
CA ALA A 142 6.19 -3.83 10.52
C ALA A 142 6.42 -4.56 9.19
N ALA A 143 6.40 -5.90 9.24
CA ALA A 143 6.55 -6.75 8.05
C ALA A 143 5.50 -7.85 8.07
N TYR A 144 4.84 -8.01 6.93
CA TYR A 144 3.87 -9.06 6.65
C TYR A 144 4.34 -9.81 5.40
N PRO A 145 5.29 -10.75 5.54
CA PRO A 145 5.94 -11.39 4.41
C PRO A 145 5.03 -12.33 3.63
N ASP A 146 3.99 -12.89 4.24
CA ASP A 146 3.03 -13.73 3.50
C ASP A 146 2.14 -12.85 2.60
N GLY A 147 1.79 -11.66 3.09
CA GLY A 147 1.01 -10.68 2.32
C GLY A 147 1.87 -9.80 1.41
N GLY A 148 3.16 -9.66 1.69
CA GLY A 148 4.12 -8.80 1.02
C GLY A 148 3.95 -7.30 1.29
N TYR A 149 3.76 -6.93 2.56
CA TYR A 149 3.66 -5.53 3.00
C TYR A 149 4.77 -5.21 4.00
N TYR A 150 5.49 -4.12 3.74
CA TYR A 150 6.60 -3.69 4.59
C TYR A 150 6.45 -2.22 4.92
N VAL A 151 6.36 -1.91 6.22
CA VAL A 151 6.11 -0.57 6.71
C VAL A 151 7.37 -0.03 7.38
N LEU A 152 7.92 1.04 6.81
CA LEU A 152 9.03 1.82 7.37
C LEU A 152 8.48 3.07 8.05
N ARG A 153 9.06 3.43 9.20
CA ARG A 153 8.59 4.55 10.02
C ARG A 153 9.73 5.38 10.57
N SER A 154 9.49 6.68 10.68
CA SER A 154 10.28 7.64 11.44
C SER A 154 9.33 8.50 12.26
N SER A 155 9.85 9.49 12.99
CA SER A 155 8.99 10.34 13.82
C SER A 155 8.09 11.25 12.99
N SER A 156 8.56 11.67 11.81
CA SER A 156 7.81 12.51 10.88
C SER A 156 7.20 11.76 9.71
N ALA A 157 7.65 10.55 9.34
CA ALA A 157 7.26 9.93 8.08
C ALA A 157 6.83 8.46 8.19
N TYR A 158 6.01 8.06 7.23
CA TYR A 158 5.47 6.73 6.99
C TYR A 158 5.82 6.33 5.56
N CYS A 159 6.30 5.10 5.35
CA CYS A 159 6.44 4.52 4.02
C CYS A 159 5.91 3.08 4.01
N LEU A 160 4.99 2.76 3.10
CA LEU A 160 4.59 1.38 2.80
C LEU A 160 5.30 0.94 1.54
N VAL A 161 5.89 -0.26 1.54
CA VAL A 161 6.43 -0.91 0.34
C VAL A 161 5.64 -2.18 0.04
N ARG A 162 5.29 -2.34 -1.24
CA ARG A 162 4.63 -3.54 -1.77
C ARG A 162 5.67 -4.50 -2.33
N CYS A 163 5.75 -5.71 -1.80
CA CYS A 163 6.67 -6.74 -2.28
C CYS A 163 6.22 -8.15 -1.87
N GLY A 164 5.51 -8.86 -2.74
CA GLY A 164 5.13 -10.25 -2.46
C GLY A 164 4.14 -10.82 -3.48
N GLU A 165 3.64 -12.02 -3.18
CA GLU A 165 2.79 -12.80 -4.10
C GLU A 165 1.56 -12.01 -4.55
N LEU A 166 1.21 -12.12 -5.84
CA LEU A 166 -0.06 -11.60 -6.36
C LEU A 166 -1.26 -12.32 -5.71
N SER A 167 -2.39 -11.62 -5.74
CA SER A 167 -3.65 -12.05 -5.15
C SER A 167 -4.08 -13.45 -5.62
N PHE A 168 -4.87 -14.13 -4.78
CA PHE A 168 -5.37 -15.48 -5.04
C PHE A 168 -4.25 -16.48 -5.37
N ARG A 169 -3.12 -16.37 -4.67
CA ARG A 169 -1.97 -17.28 -4.81
C ARG A 169 -1.38 -17.26 -6.22
N GLY A 170 -1.13 -16.06 -6.73
CA GLY A 170 -0.51 -15.82 -8.03
C GLY A 170 -1.47 -15.73 -9.23
N HIS A 171 -2.79 -15.72 -8.99
CA HIS A 171 -3.79 -15.49 -10.05
C HIS A 171 -3.98 -14.00 -10.39
N GLY A 172 -3.75 -13.11 -9.43
CA GLY A 172 -3.71 -11.66 -9.63
C GLY A 172 -5.05 -10.99 -9.92
N ALA A 173 -6.18 -11.53 -9.45
CA ALA A 173 -7.50 -10.97 -9.75
C ALA A 173 -7.71 -9.55 -9.21
N HIS A 174 -7.14 -9.23 -8.04
CA HIS A 174 -7.19 -7.91 -7.40
C HIS A 174 -5.84 -7.20 -7.36
N SER A 175 -4.86 -7.72 -8.10
CA SER A 175 -3.49 -7.20 -8.10
C SER A 175 -3.21 -6.30 -9.28
N HIS A 176 -2.28 -5.38 -9.05
CA HIS A 176 -1.71 -4.52 -10.06
C HIS A 176 -0.26 -4.93 -10.35
N ASN A 177 0.33 -4.36 -11.39
CA ASN A 177 1.76 -4.46 -11.64
C ASN A 177 2.53 -3.45 -10.77
N ASP A 178 2.53 -3.65 -9.46
CA ASP A 178 2.96 -2.69 -8.45
C ASP A 178 4.10 -3.20 -7.57
N GLN A 179 4.84 -4.24 -7.98
CA GLN A 179 5.92 -4.78 -7.17
C GLN A 179 7.04 -3.75 -7.00
N LEU A 180 7.53 -3.65 -5.76
CA LEU A 180 8.49 -2.65 -5.29
C LEU A 180 7.96 -1.19 -5.37
N SER A 181 6.66 -1.02 -5.59
CA SER A 181 5.97 0.27 -5.41
C SER A 181 5.91 0.65 -3.93
N PHE A 182 5.70 1.93 -3.66
CA PHE A 182 5.58 2.45 -2.31
C PHE A 182 4.56 3.59 -2.20
N GLU A 183 4.03 3.82 -1.00
CA GLU A 183 3.38 5.08 -0.62
C GLU A 183 4.26 5.80 0.42
N LEU A 184 4.28 7.14 0.39
CA LEU A 184 5.01 7.96 1.35
C LEU A 184 4.11 9.06 1.91
N GLN A 185 4.05 9.14 3.24
CA GLN A 185 3.41 10.21 3.98
C GLN A 185 4.43 10.89 4.88
N VAL A 186 4.44 12.22 4.88
CA VAL A 186 5.35 13.07 5.67
C VAL A 186 4.53 14.06 6.48
N SER A 187 4.79 14.14 7.78
CA SER A 187 4.08 15.00 8.74
C SER A 187 2.56 14.88 8.64
N GLY A 188 2.06 13.65 8.49
CA GLY A 188 0.64 13.34 8.30
C GLY A 188 0.04 13.76 6.96
N GLN A 189 0.85 14.17 5.97
CA GLN A 189 0.41 14.52 4.61
C GLN A 189 0.93 13.50 3.60
N ASP A 190 0.03 12.91 2.82
CA ASP A 190 0.41 12.01 1.73
C ASP A 190 1.19 12.80 0.66
N ILE A 191 2.27 12.20 0.15
CA ILE A 191 3.11 12.79 -0.90
C ILE A 191 3.03 11.93 -2.15
N PHE A 192 3.44 10.66 -2.01
CA PHE A 192 3.35 9.64 -3.06
C PHE A 192 2.30 8.61 -2.67
N VAL A 193 1.36 8.34 -3.57
CA VAL A 193 0.21 7.48 -3.32
C VAL A 193 0.07 6.43 -4.42
N ASP A 194 -0.68 5.36 -4.15
CA ASP A 194 -1.14 4.46 -5.19
C ASP A 194 -2.17 5.15 -6.10
N PRO A 195 -2.20 4.86 -7.41
CA PRO A 195 -3.21 5.41 -8.31
C PRO A 195 -4.64 4.90 -8.00
N GLY A 196 -4.79 3.81 -7.25
CA GLY A 196 -6.04 3.14 -6.95
C GLY A 196 -6.58 2.34 -8.14
N ALA A 197 -7.79 1.80 -8.01
CA ALA A 197 -8.37 0.91 -9.04
C ALA A 197 -9.24 1.64 -10.08
N TYR A 198 -9.81 2.79 -9.69
CA TYR A 198 -10.83 3.55 -10.42
C TYR A 198 -12.12 2.77 -10.71
N ILE A 199 -12.10 1.82 -11.63
CA ILE A 199 -13.27 1.08 -12.09
C ILE A 199 -12.89 -0.35 -12.42
N TYR A 200 -13.89 -1.22 -12.55
CA TYR A 200 -13.68 -2.62 -12.95
C TYR A 200 -13.98 -2.86 -14.44
N SER A 201 -15.25 -3.07 -14.79
CA SER A 201 -15.63 -3.55 -16.12
C SER A 201 -16.21 -2.48 -17.04
N ALA A 202 -16.52 -1.28 -16.51
CA ALA A 202 -17.18 -0.23 -17.28
C ALA A 202 -16.33 0.33 -18.43
N ASP A 203 -15.00 0.35 -18.26
CA ASP A 203 -14.03 0.66 -19.31
C ASP A 203 -12.73 -0.12 -19.05
N TYR A 204 -12.53 -1.17 -19.85
CA TYR A 204 -11.41 -2.08 -19.73
C TYR A 204 -10.05 -1.40 -19.91
N ARG A 205 -9.98 -0.33 -20.73
CA ARG A 205 -8.74 0.40 -20.99
C ARG A 205 -8.33 1.20 -19.77
N LEU A 206 -9.29 1.85 -19.12
CA LEU A 206 -9.02 2.59 -17.89
C LEU A 206 -8.70 1.62 -16.74
N ARG A 207 -9.40 0.50 -16.60
CA ARG A 207 -9.02 -0.57 -15.66
C ARG A 207 -7.56 -1.02 -15.86
N ASN A 208 -7.19 -1.31 -17.11
CA ASN A 208 -5.83 -1.75 -17.45
C ASN A 208 -4.78 -0.66 -17.22
N LEU A 209 -5.12 0.61 -17.49
CA LEU A 209 -4.24 1.73 -17.19
C LEU A 209 -3.93 1.81 -15.70
N PHE A 210 -4.95 1.81 -14.84
CA PHE A 210 -4.77 1.94 -13.39
C PHE A 210 -4.01 0.76 -12.77
N ARG A 211 -4.07 -0.45 -13.35
CA ARG A 211 -3.29 -1.61 -12.89
C ARG A 211 -1.91 -1.79 -13.55
N SER A 212 -1.50 -0.86 -14.43
CA SER A 212 -0.23 -0.94 -15.19
C SER A 212 0.98 -0.50 -14.36
N THR A 213 2.17 -1.01 -14.69
CA THR A 213 3.44 -0.65 -14.02
C THR A 213 3.69 0.85 -14.06
N GLY A 214 3.44 1.48 -15.21
CA GLY A 214 3.73 2.89 -15.43
C GLY A 214 2.86 3.87 -14.62
N MET A 215 1.86 3.39 -13.89
CA MET A 215 1.04 4.20 -12.97
C MET A 215 1.49 4.11 -11.51
N HIS A 216 2.36 3.16 -11.16
CA HIS A 216 2.77 2.88 -9.79
C HIS A 216 4.17 3.43 -9.51
N ASN A 217 4.50 3.55 -8.21
CA ASN A 217 5.74 4.16 -7.74
C ASN A 217 6.93 3.20 -7.88
N THR A 218 7.16 2.63 -9.06
CA THR A 218 8.14 1.58 -9.35
C THR A 218 8.79 1.77 -10.73
N VAL A 219 9.58 0.80 -11.18
CA VAL A 219 10.33 0.81 -12.44
C VAL A 219 9.63 -0.03 -13.52
N GLN A 220 9.48 0.58 -14.71
CA GLN A 220 9.07 -0.07 -15.96
C GLN A 220 10.28 -0.23 -16.89
N VAL A 221 10.63 -1.45 -17.28
CA VAL A 221 11.82 -1.75 -18.11
C VAL A 221 11.41 -1.98 -19.55
N GLY A 222 12.04 -1.27 -20.50
CA GLY A 222 11.80 -1.45 -21.94
C GLY A 222 10.35 -1.23 -22.40
N GLY A 223 9.54 -0.53 -21.59
CA GLY A 223 8.09 -0.39 -21.84
C GLY A 223 7.25 -1.65 -21.56
N HIS A 224 7.85 -2.71 -20.98
CA HIS A 224 7.14 -3.93 -20.61
C HIS A 224 6.46 -3.78 -19.24
N GLU A 225 5.32 -4.45 -19.11
CA GLU A 225 4.65 -4.66 -17.83
C GLU A 225 5.41 -5.69 -16.97
N GLN A 226 5.37 -5.52 -15.65
CA GLN A 226 5.97 -6.47 -14.70
C GLN A 226 5.40 -7.89 -14.88
N ASN A 227 4.07 -8.01 -14.89
CA ASN A 227 3.33 -9.22 -15.25
C ASN A 227 2.49 -8.94 -16.50
N ASP A 228 2.52 -9.83 -17.47
CA ASP A 228 1.65 -9.70 -18.65
C ASP A 228 0.20 -9.97 -18.28
N PHE A 229 -0.72 -9.24 -18.91
CA PHE A 229 -2.15 -9.48 -18.80
C PHE A 229 -2.84 -9.24 -20.15
N ASP A 230 -3.89 -10.01 -20.43
CA ASP A 230 -4.74 -9.79 -21.60
C ASP A 230 -5.62 -8.55 -21.39
N GLU A 231 -5.85 -7.78 -22.45
CA GLU A 231 -6.59 -6.53 -22.36
C GLU A 231 -8.05 -6.71 -21.94
N HIS A 232 -8.67 -7.88 -22.21
CA HIS A 232 -10.06 -8.16 -21.88
C HIS A 232 -10.22 -9.11 -20.68
N GLU A 233 -9.17 -9.79 -20.23
CA GLU A 233 -9.17 -10.57 -18.98
C GLU A 233 -8.88 -9.67 -17.76
N LEU A 234 -9.90 -8.91 -17.35
CA LEU A 234 -9.78 -7.83 -16.36
C LEU A 234 -9.47 -8.25 -14.91
N PHE A 235 -9.63 -9.54 -14.62
CA PHE A 235 -9.44 -10.13 -13.28
C PHE A 235 -8.45 -11.30 -13.32
N LEU A 236 -7.53 -11.28 -14.28
CA LEU A 236 -6.42 -12.21 -14.34
C LEU A 236 -5.12 -11.43 -14.59
N MET A 237 -4.11 -11.73 -13.79
CA MET A 237 -2.74 -11.26 -13.93
C MET A 237 -1.83 -12.33 -13.33
N ARG A 238 -1.33 -13.23 -14.16
CA ARG A 238 -0.55 -14.37 -13.65
C ARG A 238 0.78 -13.90 -13.11
N GLU A 239 1.14 -14.41 -11.94
CA GLU A 239 2.42 -14.13 -11.30
C GLU A 239 3.60 -14.52 -12.21
N GLN A 240 4.39 -13.51 -12.55
CA GLN A 240 5.68 -13.58 -13.24
C GLN A 240 6.77 -12.88 -12.42
N THR A 241 6.38 -11.95 -11.53
CA THR A 241 7.31 -11.17 -10.73
C THR A 241 7.99 -11.98 -9.65
N PHE A 242 7.27 -12.87 -8.96
CA PHE A 242 7.78 -13.65 -7.83
C PHE A 242 8.60 -12.78 -6.86
N ALA A 243 8.06 -11.61 -6.52
CA ALA A 243 8.76 -10.59 -5.75
C ALA A 243 9.16 -11.10 -4.36
N ARG A 244 10.34 -10.67 -3.89
CA ARG A 244 10.93 -11.11 -2.62
C ARG A 244 11.51 -9.93 -1.87
N CYS A 245 11.27 -9.92 -0.56
CA CYS A 245 12.04 -9.12 0.37
C CYS A 245 13.38 -9.81 0.64
N ASP A 246 14.46 -9.20 0.17
CA ASP A 246 15.81 -9.70 0.35
C ASP A 246 16.36 -9.33 1.74
N ALA A 247 15.97 -8.16 2.28
CA ALA A 247 16.30 -7.75 3.64
C ALA A 247 15.33 -6.69 4.16
N PHE A 248 14.98 -6.78 5.45
CA PHE A 248 14.15 -5.80 6.14
C PHE A 248 14.63 -5.60 7.58
N ARG A 249 14.77 -4.33 7.98
CA ARG A 249 15.08 -3.90 9.35
C ARG A 249 14.62 -2.45 9.53
N GLU A 250 14.77 -1.90 10.73
CA GLU A 250 14.46 -0.49 10.96
C GLU A 250 15.19 0.42 9.98
N GLY A 251 14.44 1.30 9.32
CA GLY A 251 14.96 2.25 8.35
C GLY A 251 15.54 1.63 7.07
N PHE A 252 15.31 0.35 6.79
CA PHE A 252 15.87 -0.29 5.61
C PHE A 252 14.97 -1.38 5.03
N PHE A 253 14.77 -1.34 3.72
CA PHE A 253 14.17 -2.42 2.95
C PHE A 253 14.97 -2.67 1.67
N ALA A 254 15.16 -3.93 1.30
CA ALA A 254 15.67 -4.33 0.00
C ALA A 254 14.78 -5.44 -0.55
N GLY A 255 14.37 -5.31 -1.81
CA GLY A 255 13.58 -6.32 -2.49
C GLY A 255 13.91 -6.43 -3.97
N SER A 256 13.52 -7.56 -4.55
CA SER A 256 13.77 -7.88 -5.94
C SER A 256 12.62 -8.65 -6.58
N HIS A 257 12.50 -8.59 -7.91
CA HIS A 257 11.53 -9.38 -8.66
C HIS A 257 12.03 -9.74 -10.08
N SER A 258 11.52 -10.84 -10.61
CA SER A 258 11.95 -11.48 -11.86
C SER A 258 11.01 -11.21 -13.04
N GLY A 259 10.07 -10.27 -12.93
CA GLY A 259 9.03 -10.00 -13.95
C GLY A 259 9.60 -9.63 -15.33
N TYR A 260 10.82 -9.10 -15.35
CA TYR A 260 11.52 -8.73 -16.59
C TYR A 260 12.56 -9.77 -17.05
N ALA A 261 12.74 -10.87 -16.31
CA ALA A 261 13.82 -11.82 -16.57
C ALA A 261 13.74 -12.43 -17.98
N GLY A 262 12.56 -12.90 -18.37
CA GLY A 262 12.33 -13.49 -19.70
C GLY A 262 12.08 -12.47 -20.81
N LYS A 263 11.76 -11.22 -20.46
CA LYS A 263 11.35 -10.16 -21.42
C LYS A 263 12.52 -9.24 -21.79
N CYS A 264 13.37 -8.96 -20.82
CA CYS A 264 14.40 -7.93 -20.89
C CYS A 264 15.78 -8.44 -20.40
N GLY A 265 15.89 -9.70 -19.97
CA GLY A 265 17.16 -10.28 -19.50
C GLY A 265 17.62 -9.78 -18.12
N VAL A 266 16.75 -9.13 -17.34
CA VAL A 266 17.12 -8.48 -16.07
C VAL A 266 16.19 -8.81 -14.90
N ILE A 267 16.74 -8.76 -13.68
CA ILE A 267 16.04 -8.76 -12.40
C ILE A 267 16.05 -7.32 -11.88
N HIS A 268 14.88 -6.80 -11.53
CA HIS A 268 14.79 -5.49 -10.90
C HIS A 268 15.01 -5.63 -9.39
N ARG A 269 15.95 -4.86 -8.86
CA ARG A 269 16.23 -4.72 -7.42
C ARG A 269 16.02 -3.29 -6.98
N ARG A 270 15.33 -3.10 -5.86
CA ARG A 270 15.15 -1.80 -5.23
C ARG A 270 15.54 -1.84 -3.77
N VAL A 271 16.31 -0.85 -3.34
CA VAL A 271 16.70 -0.62 -1.95
C VAL A 271 16.13 0.71 -1.46
N PHE A 272 15.67 0.73 -0.22
CA PHE A 272 15.15 1.89 0.50
C PHE A 272 16.02 2.08 1.75
N ASP A 273 16.71 3.21 1.83
CA ASP A 273 17.34 3.72 3.04
C ASP A 273 16.46 4.86 3.59
N PHE A 274 15.79 4.60 4.71
CA PHE A 274 14.74 5.45 5.26
C PHE A 274 15.13 5.98 6.64
N HIS A 275 15.28 7.28 6.74
CA HIS A 275 15.69 7.96 7.96
C HIS A 275 14.82 9.19 8.22
N GLU A 276 15.05 9.83 9.36
CA GLU A 276 14.39 11.09 9.67
C GLU A 276 14.80 12.17 8.65
N GLY A 277 13.83 12.76 7.94
CA GLY A 277 14.05 13.81 6.95
C GLY A 277 14.44 13.33 5.54
N GLU A 278 14.67 12.03 5.32
CA GLU A 278 15.15 11.53 4.03
C GLU A 278 14.74 10.07 3.73
N LEU A 279 14.35 9.82 2.48
CA LEU A 279 14.26 8.50 1.86
C LEU A 279 15.19 8.48 0.64
N THR A 280 16.15 7.55 0.61
CA THR A 280 16.95 7.25 -0.57
C THR A 280 16.49 5.93 -1.18
N LEU A 281 16.22 5.94 -2.48
CA LEU A 281 15.90 4.77 -3.29
C LEU A 281 17.08 4.46 -4.20
N SER A 282 17.41 3.19 -4.35
CA SER A 282 18.37 2.70 -5.34
C SER A 282 17.72 1.63 -6.19
N ASP A 283 17.47 1.95 -7.46
CA ASP A 283 16.93 1.05 -8.47
C ASP A 283 18.06 0.49 -9.32
N ARG A 284 18.16 -0.84 -9.40
CA ARG A 284 19.16 -1.53 -10.25
C ARG A 284 18.51 -2.63 -11.08
N LEU A 285 19.05 -2.82 -12.27
CA LEU A 285 18.71 -3.90 -13.19
C LEU A 285 19.91 -4.84 -13.27
N ASP A 286 19.78 -5.99 -12.63
CA ASP A 286 20.85 -6.98 -12.58
C ASP A 286 20.62 -8.04 -13.67
N PRO A 287 21.63 -8.38 -14.48
CA PRO A 287 21.49 -9.39 -15.51
C PRO A 287 21.09 -10.75 -14.93
N VAL A 288 20.22 -11.47 -15.63
CA VAL A 288 19.85 -12.84 -15.24
C VAL A 288 21.02 -13.83 -15.42
N SER A 289 21.91 -13.56 -16.38
CA SER A 289 23.16 -14.27 -16.61
C SER A 289 24.17 -13.36 -17.33
N PRO A 290 25.48 -13.63 -17.26
CA PRO A 290 26.51 -12.82 -17.91
C PRO A 290 26.37 -12.70 -19.44
N GLU A 291 25.74 -13.69 -20.08
CA GLU A 291 25.56 -13.77 -21.52
C GLU A 291 24.18 -13.30 -22.01
N ALA A 292 23.29 -12.85 -21.12
CA ALA A 292 21.95 -12.44 -21.49
C ALA A 292 21.98 -11.18 -22.37
N GLU A 293 21.13 -11.12 -23.40
CA GLU A 293 20.81 -9.86 -24.06
C GLU A 293 19.92 -9.04 -23.14
N GLU A 294 20.29 -7.78 -22.90
CA GLU A 294 19.66 -6.96 -21.87
C GLU A 294 19.02 -5.69 -22.45
N ILE A 295 17.81 -5.40 -22.00
CA ILE A 295 17.21 -4.06 -22.15
C ILE A 295 17.44 -3.32 -20.84
N ARG A 296 18.28 -2.28 -20.90
CA ARG A 296 18.64 -1.45 -19.73
C ARG A 296 17.92 -0.10 -19.67
N GLU A 297 17.16 0.27 -20.71
CA GLU A 297 16.31 1.45 -20.64
C GLU A 297 15.12 1.18 -19.72
N PHE A 298 14.89 2.06 -18.75
CA PHE A 298 13.75 1.98 -17.86
C PHE A 298 13.22 3.35 -17.47
N THR A 299 11.99 3.37 -16.97
CA THR A 299 11.33 4.54 -16.43
C THR A 299 10.88 4.27 -15.01
N ALA A 300 11.40 5.02 -14.04
CA ALA A 300 10.86 5.09 -12.69
C ALA A 300 9.72 6.11 -12.65
N SER A 301 8.59 5.74 -12.04
CA SER A 301 7.43 6.61 -11.91
C SER A 301 7.18 6.98 -10.44
N PHE A 302 6.67 8.19 -10.19
CA PHE A 302 6.29 8.67 -8.87
C PHE A 302 4.98 9.48 -8.95
N MET A 303 3.88 8.84 -8.55
CA MET A 303 2.52 9.35 -8.53
C MET A 303 2.32 10.24 -7.32
N LEU A 304 2.02 11.52 -7.57
CA LEU A 304 1.73 12.47 -6.50
C LEU A 304 0.27 12.32 -6.03
N VAL A 305 0.02 12.70 -4.77
CA VAL A 305 -1.34 12.88 -4.27
C VAL A 305 -2.06 14.01 -5.05
N PRO A 306 -3.38 13.89 -5.32
CA PRO A 306 -4.14 14.99 -5.91
C PRO A 306 -4.00 16.31 -5.16
N GLY A 307 -3.69 17.37 -5.89
CA GLY A 307 -3.51 18.73 -5.35
C GLY A 307 -2.06 19.09 -4.99
N ALA A 308 -1.12 18.15 -5.03
CA ALA A 308 0.29 18.45 -4.89
C ALA A 308 0.80 19.27 -6.07
N ALA A 309 1.54 20.35 -5.78
CA ALA A 309 2.21 21.14 -6.78
C ALA A 309 3.63 20.62 -6.98
N ALA A 310 4.04 20.38 -8.23
CA ALA A 310 5.39 19.96 -8.57
C ALA A 310 6.00 20.87 -9.64
N ALA A 311 7.25 21.27 -9.43
CA ALA A 311 8.04 22.03 -10.39
C ALA A 311 9.43 21.41 -10.49
N GLN A 312 9.92 21.28 -11.72
CA GLN A 312 11.28 20.84 -12.00
C GLN A 312 12.19 22.06 -12.12
N THR A 313 13.39 21.99 -11.56
CA THR A 313 14.46 22.95 -11.78
C THR A 313 15.76 22.16 -11.90
N ASP A 314 16.35 22.16 -13.09
CA ASP A 314 17.49 21.32 -13.44
C ASP A 314 17.20 19.83 -13.14
N ASP A 315 18.05 19.20 -12.33
CA ASP A 315 17.96 17.79 -11.93
C ASP A 315 17.15 17.58 -10.63
N ILE A 316 16.49 18.62 -10.13
CA ILE A 316 15.71 18.58 -8.89
C ILE A 316 14.22 18.78 -9.19
N VAL A 317 13.37 17.95 -8.59
CA VAL A 317 11.93 18.19 -8.55
C VAL A 317 11.53 18.66 -7.16
N LEU A 318 10.95 19.86 -7.11
CA LEU A 318 10.39 20.46 -5.90
C LEU A 318 8.90 20.16 -5.83
N ILE A 319 8.45 19.50 -4.77
CA ILE A 319 7.03 19.21 -4.52
C ILE A 319 6.56 20.00 -3.30
N ARG A 320 5.37 20.59 -3.38
CA ARG A 320 4.69 21.24 -2.26
C ARG A 320 3.31 20.63 -2.05
N GLN A 321 3.04 20.18 -0.84
CA GLN A 321 1.76 19.60 -0.48
C GLN A 321 1.39 19.96 0.96
N ALA A 322 0.28 20.69 1.14
CA ALA A 322 -0.30 21.02 2.44
C ALA A 322 0.71 21.49 3.52
N GLY A 323 1.68 22.32 3.13
CA GLY A 323 2.73 22.85 4.03
C GLY A 323 4.01 22.03 4.10
N VAL A 324 4.02 20.80 3.56
CA VAL A 324 5.22 19.97 3.38
C VAL A 324 5.92 20.36 2.09
N THR A 325 7.25 20.45 2.14
CA THR A 325 8.11 20.66 0.96
C THR A 325 9.06 19.49 0.79
N ILE A 326 9.06 18.89 -0.39
CA ILE A 326 9.94 17.78 -0.75
C ILE A 326 10.91 18.22 -1.84
N HIS A 327 12.17 17.86 -1.66
CA HIS A 327 13.21 17.98 -2.68
C HIS A 327 13.58 16.58 -3.17
N MET A 328 13.33 16.29 -4.44
CA MET A 328 13.78 15.06 -5.08
C MET A 328 14.98 15.34 -5.97
N GLY A 329 16.08 14.61 -5.77
CA GLY A 329 17.23 14.61 -6.67
C GLY A 329 17.46 13.23 -7.26
N PHE A 330 18.01 13.18 -8.48
CA PHE A 330 18.22 11.94 -9.22
C PHE A 330 19.66 11.83 -9.72
N GLU A 331 20.32 10.72 -9.45
CA GLU A 331 21.64 10.37 -9.99
C GLU A 331 21.48 9.18 -10.94
N GLY A 332 22.01 9.32 -12.17
CA GLY A 332 21.82 8.34 -13.24
C GLY A 332 20.56 8.58 -14.09
N ALA A 333 19.81 9.66 -13.87
CA ALA A 333 18.68 10.03 -14.73
C ALA A 333 19.16 10.58 -16.08
N SER A 334 18.52 10.16 -17.17
CA SER A 334 18.71 10.72 -18.52
C SER A 334 17.65 11.74 -18.90
N ALA A 335 16.45 11.63 -18.32
CA ALA A 335 15.39 12.61 -18.47
C ALA A 335 14.44 12.58 -17.27
N ILE A 336 13.92 13.75 -16.90
CA ILE A 336 12.89 13.91 -15.87
C ILE A 336 11.71 14.64 -16.54
N GLN A 337 10.49 14.13 -16.36
CA GLN A 337 9.27 14.66 -16.96
C GLN A 337 8.16 14.73 -15.91
N LEU A 338 7.40 15.84 -15.92
CA LEU A 338 6.19 15.98 -15.13
C LEU A 338 4.96 15.86 -16.03
N GLU A 339 4.20 14.79 -15.87
CA GLU A 339 3.04 14.46 -16.68
C GLU A 339 1.74 14.65 -15.88
N ASP A 340 0.64 14.90 -16.58
CA ASP A 340 -0.70 14.83 -15.99
C ASP A 340 -1.10 13.37 -15.83
N SER A 341 -1.75 13.06 -14.71
CA SER A 341 -2.25 11.72 -14.42
C SER A 341 -3.50 11.78 -13.54
N TRP A 342 -3.91 10.63 -13.02
CA TRP A 342 -5.13 10.47 -12.24
C TRP A 342 -4.88 9.56 -11.05
N VAL A 343 -5.52 9.90 -9.93
CA VAL A 343 -5.60 9.04 -8.75
C VAL A 343 -7.07 8.80 -8.43
N SER A 344 -7.39 7.56 -8.06
CA SER A 344 -8.71 7.10 -7.66
C SER A 344 -8.69 6.71 -6.19
N GLU A 345 -9.14 7.63 -5.33
CA GLU A 345 -9.27 7.38 -3.89
C GLU A 345 -10.47 6.47 -3.56
N ARG A 346 -11.39 6.26 -4.51
CA ARG A 346 -12.62 5.49 -4.31
C ARG A 346 -13.24 5.02 -5.62
N TYR A 347 -14.07 3.98 -5.56
CA TYR A 347 -14.67 3.39 -6.76
C TYR A 347 -15.47 4.41 -7.59
N GLY A 348 -15.25 4.39 -8.91
CA GLY A 348 -15.91 5.25 -9.88
C GLY A 348 -15.48 6.71 -9.88
N VAL A 349 -14.53 7.11 -9.02
CA VAL A 349 -14.06 8.50 -8.91
C VAL A 349 -12.58 8.56 -9.19
N ARG A 350 -12.17 9.50 -10.05
CA ARG A 350 -10.76 9.87 -10.22
C ARG A 350 -10.60 11.38 -10.12
N ARG A 351 -9.47 11.80 -9.60
CA ARG A 351 -9.08 13.20 -9.46
C ARG A 351 -7.78 13.43 -10.23
N ALA A 352 -7.67 14.60 -10.83
CA ALA A 352 -6.45 14.98 -11.54
C ALA A 352 -5.27 15.00 -10.57
N SER A 353 -4.15 14.46 -11.01
CA SER A 353 -2.89 14.45 -10.29
C SER A 353 -1.72 14.61 -11.26
N ARG A 354 -0.50 14.48 -10.75
CA ARG A 354 0.75 14.62 -11.49
C ARG A 354 1.61 13.38 -11.27
N LEU A 355 2.28 12.96 -12.33
CA LEU A 355 3.20 11.83 -12.34
C LEU A 355 4.59 12.34 -12.68
N ILE A 356 5.58 12.02 -11.86
CA ILE A 356 6.99 12.27 -12.17
C ILE A 356 7.52 11.02 -12.87
N ARG A 357 8.01 11.16 -14.11
CA ARG A 357 8.69 10.08 -14.84
C ARG A 357 10.17 10.38 -14.95
N VAL A 358 10.99 9.41 -14.56
CA VAL A 358 12.44 9.51 -14.60
C VAL A 358 12.97 8.38 -15.46
N ARG A 359 13.49 8.73 -16.63
CA ARG A 359 14.12 7.77 -17.54
C ARG A 359 15.57 7.58 -17.16
N SER A 360 16.05 6.35 -17.28
CA SER A 360 17.45 6.02 -17.10
C SER A 360 17.83 4.83 -17.97
N SER A 361 19.10 4.79 -18.33
CA SER A 361 19.79 3.61 -18.87
C SER A 361 21.18 3.48 -18.26
N HIS A 362 21.38 4.08 -17.08
CA HIS A 362 22.69 4.19 -16.46
C HIS A 362 23.15 2.82 -15.93
N PRO A 363 24.41 2.39 -16.16
CA PRO A 363 24.87 1.05 -15.81
C PRO A 363 24.72 0.69 -14.32
N GLU A 364 24.99 1.66 -13.44
CA GLU A 364 24.87 1.49 -11.98
C GLU A 364 23.43 1.62 -11.46
N GLY A 365 22.46 1.89 -12.35
CA GLY A 365 21.06 2.12 -12.01
C GLY A 365 20.73 3.59 -11.72
N LEU A 366 19.61 3.81 -11.04
CA LEU A 366 19.08 5.12 -10.67
C LEU A 366 19.06 5.27 -9.15
N SER A 367 19.70 6.31 -8.62
CA SER A 367 19.53 6.73 -7.22
C SER A 367 18.57 7.91 -7.14
N THR A 368 17.52 7.77 -6.34
CA THR A 368 16.54 8.84 -6.08
C THR A 368 16.62 9.25 -4.61
N ARG A 369 16.94 10.51 -4.33
CA ARG A 369 16.97 11.05 -2.97
C ARG A 369 15.79 11.97 -2.74
N ILE A 370 14.94 11.63 -1.77
CA ILE A 370 13.71 12.35 -1.42
C ILE A 370 13.91 12.95 -0.02
N ARG A 371 14.05 14.27 0.07
CA ARG A 371 14.26 15.00 1.34
C ARG A 371 13.05 15.84 1.71
N TRP A 372 12.70 15.85 2.99
CA TRP A 372 11.67 16.74 3.54
C TRP A 372 12.24 17.58 4.68
N LYS A 373 11.57 18.71 4.93
CA LYS A 373 11.86 19.62 6.04
C LYS A 373 10.70 19.69 7.00
#